data_AF-A0A495VRQ7-F1
#
_entry.id   AF-A0A495VRQ7-F1
#
_cell.length_a   1.000
_cell.length_b   1.000
_cell.length_c   1.000
_cell.angle_alpha   90.00
_cell.angle_beta   90.00
_cell.angle_gamma   90.00
#
_symmetry.space_group_name_H-M   'P 1'
#
loop_
_entity.id
_entity.type
_entity.pdbx_description
1 polymer ?
#
loop_
_entity_poly.entity_id
_entity_poly.type
_entity_poly.pdbx_seq_one_letter_code
_entity_poly.pdbx_strand_id
1 'polypeptide(L)'
;MELPPAWQRPHPLRGLEDVPWAELSRGAGVDDLLRATAEGDQEACGRLERRLLDEDTVSEASVHAVPFLAELGASYRVPGAARDRVIFLLAALALASAGFTEGGRRTRRRWNAVRRELPRLAPDWITQARYAVAKAAPRVFDALAGAEVACSMALAIAVPEVAPKHIADVAQGIAFGGTHPRLLAEAACVALHLMLDEDTDDEWAHATAQADAKTLHAYESGAHPPNQPPAVTVQLIGYHYAHQAAYG
;
A
#
# COMPACT_ATOMS: atom_id res chain seq x y z
N MET A 1 9.55 31.96 -15.26
CA MET A 1 8.58 31.25 -14.42
C MET A 1 9.20 29.90 -14.11
N GLU A 2 9.66 29.66 -12.89
CA GLU A 2 10.22 28.35 -12.52
C GLU A 2 9.08 27.33 -12.48
N LEU A 3 9.30 26.17 -13.11
CA LEU A 3 8.37 25.05 -13.02
C LEU A 3 8.26 24.61 -11.55
N PRO A 4 7.06 24.21 -11.05
CA PRO A 4 6.92 23.68 -9.70
C PRO A 4 7.95 22.56 -9.44
N PRO A 5 8.45 22.35 -8.21
CA PRO A 5 9.45 21.31 -7.92
C PRO A 5 9.07 19.91 -8.42
N ALA A 6 7.78 19.57 -8.40
CA ALA A 6 7.27 18.31 -8.95
C ALA A 6 7.49 18.18 -10.48
N TRP A 7 7.57 19.30 -11.19
CA TRP A 7 7.74 19.40 -12.65
C TRP A 7 9.21 19.35 -13.11
N GLN A 8 10.13 19.53 -12.17
CA GLN A 8 11.57 19.43 -12.40
C GLN A 8 12.12 18.02 -12.12
N ARG A 9 11.25 17.05 -11.80
CA ARG A 9 11.68 15.69 -11.48
C ARG A 9 12.27 14.98 -12.71
N PRO A 10 13.35 14.20 -12.52
CA PRO A 10 13.89 13.34 -13.57
C PRO A 10 12.83 12.30 -14.01
N HIS A 11 13.09 11.62 -15.13
CA HIS A 11 12.21 10.56 -15.61
C HIS A 11 11.95 9.54 -14.49
N PRO A 12 10.70 9.13 -14.21
CA PRO A 12 10.36 8.31 -13.05
C PRO A 12 11.00 6.91 -13.08
N LEU A 13 11.40 6.45 -14.28
CA LEU A 13 12.08 5.17 -14.49
C LEU A 13 13.59 5.30 -14.72
N ARG A 14 14.22 6.40 -14.26
CA ARG A 14 15.68 6.57 -14.38
C ARG A 14 16.41 5.46 -13.61
N GLY A 15 17.35 4.77 -14.27
CA GLY A 15 18.13 3.68 -13.67
C GLY A 15 17.37 2.35 -13.58
N LEU A 16 16.24 2.23 -14.30
CA LEU A 16 15.47 0.99 -14.36
C LEU A 16 16.30 -0.16 -14.97
N GLU A 17 17.14 0.18 -15.94
CA GLU A 17 18.09 -0.69 -16.64
C GLU A 17 19.25 -1.17 -15.77
N ASP A 18 19.55 -0.48 -14.67
CA ASP A 18 20.65 -0.84 -13.76
C ASP A 18 20.27 -2.00 -12.83
N VAL A 19 18.97 -2.33 -12.72
CA VAL A 19 18.48 -3.43 -11.90
C VAL A 19 18.55 -4.73 -12.71
N PRO A 20 19.19 -5.80 -12.18
CA PRO A 20 19.32 -7.07 -12.90
C PRO A 20 18.02 -7.89 -12.81
N TRP A 21 16.93 -7.39 -13.39
CA TRP A 21 15.58 -7.95 -13.26
C TRP A 21 15.47 -9.45 -13.59
N ALA A 22 16.24 -9.93 -14.56
CA ALA A 22 16.26 -11.34 -14.95
C ALA A 22 16.88 -12.25 -13.87
N GLU A 23 17.73 -11.72 -13.01
CA GLU A 23 18.41 -12.46 -11.93
C GLU A 23 17.59 -12.44 -10.63
N LEU A 24 16.72 -11.44 -10.44
CA LEU A 24 15.87 -11.33 -9.26
C LEU A 24 14.79 -12.41 -9.25
N SER A 25 14.49 -12.93 -8.07
CA SER A 25 13.32 -13.79 -7.88
C SER A 25 12.05 -13.08 -8.34
N ARG A 26 11.37 -13.68 -9.32
CA ARG A 26 10.16 -13.15 -10.00
C ARG A 26 10.37 -11.84 -10.79
N GLY A 27 11.61 -11.39 -11.02
CA GLY A 27 11.87 -10.09 -11.64
C GLY A 27 11.74 -10.03 -13.16
N ALA A 28 11.84 -11.16 -13.88
CA ALA A 28 11.85 -11.16 -15.34
C ALA A 28 10.61 -10.48 -15.96
N GLY A 29 10.82 -9.41 -16.75
CA GLY A 29 9.78 -8.63 -17.41
C GLY A 29 9.07 -7.59 -16.53
N VAL A 30 9.53 -7.37 -15.30
CA VAL A 30 8.99 -6.29 -14.44
C VAL A 30 9.32 -4.91 -15.00
N ASP A 31 10.49 -4.73 -15.59
CA ASP A 31 10.91 -3.48 -16.21
C ASP A 31 10.02 -3.08 -17.39
N ASP A 32 9.69 -4.02 -18.27
CA ASP A 32 8.76 -3.79 -19.37
C ASP A 32 7.37 -3.40 -18.86
N LEU A 33 6.89 -4.07 -17.81
CA LEU A 33 5.62 -3.75 -17.17
C LEU A 33 5.63 -2.37 -16.50
N LEU A 34 6.74 -1.97 -15.88
CA LEU A 34 6.93 -0.63 -15.31
C LEU A 34 6.90 0.45 -16.40
N ARG A 35 7.56 0.23 -17.54
CA ARG A 35 7.54 1.15 -18.69
C ARG A 35 6.12 1.31 -19.25
N ALA A 36 5.44 0.22 -19.54
CA ALA A 36 4.07 0.26 -20.07
C ALA A 36 3.08 0.90 -19.07
N THR A 37 3.24 0.63 -17.77
CA THR A 37 2.44 1.28 -16.71
C THR A 37 2.67 2.80 -16.68
N ALA A 38 3.92 3.25 -16.86
CA ALA A 38 4.24 4.68 -16.93
C ALA A 38 3.57 5.38 -18.11
N GLU A 39 3.37 4.67 -19.22
CA GLU A 39 2.65 5.13 -20.41
C GLU A 39 1.13 5.09 -20.24
N GLY A 40 0.62 4.53 -19.14
CA GLY A 40 -0.81 4.45 -18.83
C GLY A 40 -1.50 3.18 -19.29
N ASP A 41 -0.75 2.14 -19.70
CA ASP A 41 -1.32 0.84 -20.03
C ASP A 41 -1.91 0.19 -18.76
N GLN A 42 -3.24 0.11 -18.72
CA GLN A 42 -3.97 -0.45 -17.58
C GLN A 42 -3.81 -1.97 -17.47
N GLU A 43 -3.64 -2.68 -18.59
CA GLU A 43 -3.40 -4.12 -18.58
C GLU A 43 -2.00 -4.39 -18.03
N ALA A 44 -1.01 -3.61 -18.44
CA ALA A 44 0.33 -3.68 -17.89
C ALA A 44 0.33 -3.40 -16.37
N CYS A 45 -0.41 -2.40 -15.92
CA CYS A 45 -0.54 -2.09 -14.48
C CYS A 45 -1.11 -3.28 -13.69
N GLY A 46 -2.18 -3.93 -14.19
CA GLY A 46 -2.76 -5.11 -13.53
C GLY A 46 -1.85 -6.35 -13.60
N ARG A 47 -1.05 -6.50 -14.66
CA ARG A 47 -0.02 -7.55 -14.76
C ARG A 47 1.16 -7.28 -13.83
N LEU A 48 1.54 -6.02 -13.66
CA LEU A 48 2.57 -5.58 -12.73
C LEU A 48 2.16 -5.88 -11.28
N GLU A 49 0.92 -5.53 -10.91
CA GLU A 49 0.35 -5.89 -9.61
C GLU A 49 0.44 -7.39 -9.34
N ARG A 50 -0.12 -8.23 -10.23
CA ARG A 50 -0.04 -9.70 -10.09
C ARG A 50 1.39 -10.24 -10.04
N ARG A 51 2.35 -9.52 -10.63
CA ARG A 51 3.75 -9.92 -10.65
C ARG A 51 4.47 -9.57 -9.34
N LEU A 52 4.22 -8.38 -8.81
CA LEU A 52 4.87 -7.87 -7.61
C LEU A 52 4.15 -8.28 -6.33
N LEU A 53 2.88 -8.65 -6.42
CA LEU A 53 2.04 -9.11 -5.32
C LEU A 53 1.19 -10.30 -5.79
N ASP A 54 1.78 -11.50 -5.75
CA ASP A 54 1.07 -12.73 -6.10
C ASP A 54 0.10 -13.09 -4.97
N GLU A 55 -1.18 -12.72 -5.15
CA GLU A 55 -2.23 -12.66 -4.13
C GLU A 55 -1.86 -11.65 -3.02
N ASP A 56 -1.07 -12.08 -2.06
CA ASP A 56 -0.59 -11.30 -0.91
C ASP A 56 0.90 -11.52 -0.63
N THR A 57 1.61 -12.13 -1.60
CA THR A 57 2.98 -12.60 -1.46
C THR A 57 3.96 -11.71 -2.19
N VAL A 58 4.89 -11.11 -1.44
CA VAL A 58 5.99 -10.32 -2.00
C VAL A 58 7.24 -11.16 -2.30
N SER A 59 8.07 -10.64 -3.19
CA SER A 59 9.32 -11.23 -3.66
C SER A 59 10.44 -10.21 -3.62
N GLU A 60 11.65 -10.64 -3.99
CA GLU A 60 12.78 -9.75 -4.23
C GLU A 60 12.45 -8.65 -5.24
N ALA A 61 11.86 -9.02 -6.37
CA ALA A 61 11.44 -8.06 -7.40
C ALA A 61 10.47 -7.01 -6.85
N SER A 62 9.59 -7.38 -5.91
CA SER A 62 8.67 -6.45 -5.24
C SER A 62 9.43 -5.33 -4.53
N VAL A 63 10.48 -5.68 -3.78
CA VAL A 63 11.30 -4.70 -3.04
C VAL A 63 12.06 -3.78 -4.00
N HIS A 64 12.66 -4.35 -5.04
CA HIS A 64 13.41 -3.58 -6.04
C HIS A 64 12.52 -2.67 -6.90
N ALA A 65 11.23 -3.00 -7.06
CA ALA A 65 10.29 -2.17 -7.80
C ALA A 65 9.80 -0.95 -7.03
N VAL A 66 9.79 -0.98 -5.69
CA VAL A 66 9.22 0.09 -4.85
C VAL A 66 9.74 1.49 -5.18
N PRO A 67 11.06 1.75 -5.36
CA PRO A 67 11.54 3.09 -5.71
C PRO A 67 10.93 3.62 -7.01
N PHE A 68 10.79 2.78 -8.03
CA PHE A 68 10.19 3.14 -9.31
C PHE A 68 8.68 3.35 -9.19
N LEU A 69 7.99 2.48 -8.46
CA LEU A 69 6.56 2.65 -8.16
C LEU A 69 6.30 3.98 -7.43
N ALA A 70 7.15 4.36 -6.48
CA ALA A 70 7.01 5.64 -5.78
C ALA A 70 7.26 6.84 -6.70
N GLU A 71 8.22 6.75 -7.62
CA GLU A 71 8.43 7.79 -8.64
C GLU A 71 7.24 7.89 -9.61
N LEU A 72 6.68 6.75 -10.05
CA LEU A 72 5.48 6.74 -10.89
C LEU A 72 4.28 7.34 -10.16
N GLY A 73 4.04 6.92 -8.92
CA GLY A 73 2.99 7.43 -8.03
C GLY A 73 3.12 8.92 -7.74
N ALA A 74 4.33 9.46 -7.81
CA ALA A 74 4.61 10.86 -7.49
C ALA A 74 4.87 11.75 -8.73
N SER A 75 4.75 11.19 -9.94
CA SER A 75 5.04 11.91 -11.18
C SER A 75 3.75 12.37 -11.87
N TYR A 76 3.68 13.66 -12.18
CA TYR A 76 2.60 14.25 -12.99
C TYR A 76 2.64 13.83 -14.47
N ARG A 77 3.74 13.20 -14.92
CA ARG A 77 3.89 12.69 -16.29
C ARG A 77 3.18 11.35 -16.49
N VAL A 78 2.87 10.65 -15.41
CA VAL A 78 2.12 9.39 -15.43
C VAL A 78 0.62 9.72 -15.43
N PRO A 79 -0.19 9.09 -16.29
CA PRO A 79 -1.63 9.29 -16.27
C PRO A 79 -2.25 9.02 -14.89
N GLY A 80 -3.15 9.90 -14.44
CA GLY A 80 -3.70 9.85 -13.08
C GLY A 80 -4.28 8.48 -12.67
N ALA A 81 -4.99 7.80 -13.58
CA ALA A 81 -5.55 6.48 -13.31
C ALA A 81 -4.48 5.39 -13.08
N ALA A 82 -3.34 5.47 -13.77
CA ALA A 82 -2.22 4.55 -13.54
C ALA A 82 -1.47 4.92 -12.25
N ARG A 83 -1.28 6.22 -12.01
CA ARG A 83 -0.68 6.76 -10.79
C ARG A 83 -1.41 6.28 -9.54
N ASP A 84 -2.73 6.40 -9.51
CA ASP A 84 -3.54 6.01 -8.36
C ASP A 84 -3.45 4.49 -8.09
N ARG A 85 -3.50 3.66 -9.15
CA ARG A 85 -3.32 2.21 -9.03
C ARG A 85 -1.92 1.83 -8.54
N VAL A 86 -0.89 2.52 -9.00
CA VAL A 86 0.48 2.32 -8.50
C VAL A 86 0.58 2.67 -7.00
N ILE A 87 -0.12 3.70 -6.54
CA ILE A 87 -0.16 4.07 -5.11
C ILE A 87 -0.91 2.98 -4.30
N PHE A 88 -2.01 2.45 -4.81
CA PHE A 88 -2.66 1.29 -4.19
C PHE A 88 -1.74 0.07 -4.14
N LEU A 89 -0.98 -0.21 -5.20
CA LEU A 89 0.01 -1.28 -5.21
C LEU A 89 1.10 -1.07 -4.14
N LEU A 90 1.62 0.14 -3.98
CA LEU A 90 2.57 0.46 -2.90
C LEU A 90 1.97 0.15 -1.51
N ALA A 91 0.74 0.59 -1.27
CA ALA A 91 0.05 0.31 -0.02
C ALA A 91 -0.12 -1.21 0.20
N ALA A 92 -0.54 -1.95 -0.83
CA ALA A 92 -0.69 -3.40 -0.79
C ALA A 92 0.63 -4.14 -0.51
N LEU A 93 1.74 -3.69 -1.11
CA LEU A 93 3.08 -4.24 -0.86
C LEU A 93 3.51 -4.06 0.61
N ALA A 94 3.21 -2.91 1.22
CA ALA A 94 3.50 -2.67 2.65
C ALA A 94 2.65 -3.51 3.60
N LEU A 95 1.43 -3.86 3.17
CA LEU A 95 0.46 -4.67 3.90
C LEU A 95 0.56 -6.18 3.62
N ALA A 96 1.47 -6.60 2.74
CA ALA A 96 1.63 -7.98 2.34
C ALA A 96 1.72 -8.95 3.53
N SER A 97 0.98 -10.05 3.45
CA SER A 97 0.89 -11.07 4.50
C SER A 97 1.90 -12.19 4.32
N ALA A 98 2.48 -12.31 3.12
CA ALA A 98 3.37 -13.39 2.75
C ALA A 98 4.59 -12.90 1.97
N GLY A 99 5.66 -13.70 1.98
CA GLY A 99 6.86 -13.49 1.20
C GLY A 99 7.40 -14.79 0.65
N PHE A 100 8.04 -14.76 -0.52
CA PHE A 100 8.73 -15.92 -1.05
C PHE A 100 10.05 -16.18 -0.31
N THR A 101 10.35 -17.44 -0.04
CA THR A 101 11.66 -17.89 0.43
C THR A 101 12.60 -18.09 -0.76
N GLU A 102 13.90 -18.26 -0.49
CA GLU A 102 14.93 -18.52 -1.53
C GLU A 102 14.56 -19.73 -2.42
N GLY A 103 14.01 -20.79 -1.83
CA GLY A 103 13.52 -21.97 -2.56
C GLY A 103 12.15 -21.82 -3.24
N GLY A 104 11.62 -20.60 -3.35
CA GLY A 104 10.35 -20.31 -4.03
C GLY A 104 9.08 -20.69 -3.26
N ARG A 105 9.19 -21.18 -2.02
CA ARG A 105 8.03 -21.46 -1.14
C ARG A 105 7.52 -20.18 -0.50
N ARG A 106 6.22 -20.10 -0.21
CA ARG A 106 5.62 -18.97 0.53
C ARG A 106 5.83 -19.13 2.04
N THR A 107 6.26 -18.07 2.72
CA THR A 107 6.20 -17.91 4.17
C THR A 107 5.19 -16.82 4.52
N ARG A 108 4.38 -17.02 5.57
CA ARG A 108 3.36 -16.06 6.02
C ARG A 108 3.77 -15.39 7.33
N ARG A 109 3.25 -14.20 7.57
CA ARG A 109 3.28 -13.55 8.89
C ARG A 109 2.53 -14.44 9.89
N ARG A 110 3.08 -14.53 11.10
CA ARG A 110 2.52 -15.33 12.20
C ARG A 110 2.76 -14.60 13.51
N TRP A 111 1.86 -14.78 14.46
CA TRP A 111 1.90 -14.09 15.74
C TRP A 111 1.76 -15.08 16.89
N ASN A 112 2.47 -14.82 17.99
CA ASN A 112 2.33 -15.58 19.22
C ASN A 112 1.11 -15.13 20.03
N ALA A 113 0.83 -15.79 21.16
CA ALA A 113 -0.33 -15.48 22.00
C ALA A 113 -0.34 -14.05 22.60
N VAL A 114 0.82 -13.38 22.65
CA VAL A 114 0.93 -11.97 23.07
C VAL A 114 0.99 -11.02 21.87
N ARG A 115 0.51 -11.47 20.70
CA ARG A 115 0.41 -10.70 19.45
C ARG A 115 1.74 -10.20 18.90
N ARG A 116 2.87 -10.73 19.35
CA ARG A 116 4.18 -10.42 18.79
C ARG A 116 4.42 -11.24 17.54
N GLU A 117 4.87 -10.58 16.48
CA GLU A 117 5.20 -11.21 15.22
C GLU A 117 6.40 -12.16 15.37
N LEU A 118 6.24 -13.40 14.89
CA LEU A 118 7.24 -14.44 14.96
C LEU A 118 8.33 -14.24 13.89
N PRO A 119 9.59 -14.60 14.18
CA PRO A 119 10.66 -14.55 13.19
C PRO A 119 10.33 -15.34 11.93
N ARG A 120 10.79 -14.83 10.78
CA ARG A 120 10.64 -15.46 9.47
C ARG A 120 11.95 -16.08 8.99
N LEU A 121 11.84 -17.02 8.07
CA LEU A 121 12.98 -17.55 7.33
C LEU A 121 13.54 -16.47 6.41
N ALA A 122 14.87 -16.41 6.29
CA ALA A 122 15.52 -15.56 5.31
C ALA A 122 15.24 -16.05 3.87
N PRO A 123 15.20 -15.14 2.89
CA PRO A 123 15.15 -13.68 3.03
C PRO A 123 13.77 -13.18 3.50
N ASP A 124 13.77 -12.16 4.38
CA ASP A 124 12.53 -11.56 4.88
C ASP A 124 12.03 -10.44 3.95
N TRP A 125 11.43 -10.81 2.83
CA TRP A 125 10.89 -9.85 1.86
C TRP A 125 9.72 -9.02 2.40
N ILE A 126 8.98 -9.53 3.39
CA ILE A 126 7.85 -8.81 3.98
C ILE A 126 8.33 -7.55 4.70
N THR A 127 9.33 -7.71 5.58
CA THR A 127 9.95 -6.56 6.27
C THR A 127 10.61 -5.61 5.28
N GLN A 128 11.33 -6.14 4.30
CA GLN A 128 12.04 -5.33 3.32
C GLN A 128 11.09 -4.54 2.42
N ALA A 129 9.98 -5.13 1.98
CA ALA A 129 8.96 -4.44 1.18
C ALA A 129 8.32 -3.32 1.99
N ARG A 130 7.89 -3.59 3.23
CA ARG A 130 7.33 -2.55 4.12
C ARG A 130 8.32 -1.41 4.34
N TYR A 131 9.57 -1.74 4.66
CA TYR A 131 10.61 -0.73 4.86
C TYR A 131 10.87 0.10 3.61
N ALA A 132 10.95 -0.55 2.44
CA ALA A 132 11.14 0.14 1.17
C ALA A 132 9.98 1.09 0.87
N VAL A 133 8.73 0.66 1.10
CA VAL A 133 7.54 1.50 0.90
C VAL A 133 7.54 2.66 1.87
N ALA A 134 7.74 2.43 3.17
CA ALA A 134 7.79 3.49 4.18
C ALA A 134 8.88 4.53 3.86
N LYS A 135 10.06 4.08 3.42
CA LYS A 135 11.15 4.97 2.98
C LYS A 135 10.78 5.81 1.75
N ALA A 136 9.98 5.26 0.84
CA ALA A 136 9.63 5.91 -0.41
C ALA A 136 8.36 6.79 -0.29
N ALA A 137 7.41 6.43 0.58
CA ALA A 137 6.09 7.04 0.70
C ALA A 137 6.06 8.57 0.91
N PRO A 138 6.97 9.22 1.67
CA PRO A 138 6.96 10.67 1.83
C PRO A 138 6.91 11.44 0.51
N ARG A 139 7.62 10.97 -0.52
CA ARG A 139 7.64 11.64 -1.83
C ARG A 139 6.31 11.56 -2.58
N VAL A 140 5.52 10.52 -2.31
CA VAL A 140 4.19 10.31 -2.89
C VAL A 140 3.20 11.22 -2.20
N PHE A 141 3.24 11.31 -0.86
CA PHE A 141 2.41 12.25 -0.11
C PHE A 141 2.67 13.70 -0.54
N ASP A 142 3.94 14.10 -0.67
CA ASP A 142 4.32 15.43 -1.15
C ASP A 142 3.73 15.74 -2.54
N ALA A 143 3.66 14.73 -3.43
CA ALA A 143 3.14 14.90 -4.78
C ALA A 143 1.59 14.94 -4.83
N LEU A 144 0.92 14.31 -3.87
CA LEU A 144 -0.54 14.37 -3.74
C LEU A 144 -1.01 15.71 -3.19
N ALA A 145 -0.13 16.46 -2.50
CA ALA A 145 -0.34 17.86 -2.10
C ALA A 145 -1.71 18.15 -1.45
N GLY A 146 -2.21 17.23 -0.63
CA GLY A 146 -3.50 17.38 0.05
C GLY A 146 -4.73 16.87 -0.73
N ALA A 147 -4.54 16.08 -1.80
CA ALA A 147 -5.65 15.53 -2.56
C ALA A 147 -6.53 14.57 -1.72
N GLU A 148 -7.83 14.82 -1.74
CA GLU A 148 -8.88 14.00 -1.10
C GLU A 148 -9.22 12.77 -1.95
N VAL A 149 -8.25 11.88 -2.13
CA VAL A 149 -8.36 10.70 -2.99
C VAL A 149 -8.16 9.41 -2.20
N ALA A 150 -8.85 8.35 -2.58
CA ALA A 150 -8.78 7.07 -1.86
C ALA A 150 -7.37 6.46 -1.81
N CYS A 151 -6.55 6.65 -2.83
CA CYS A 151 -5.17 6.13 -2.86
C CYS A 151 -4.27 6.80 -1.79
N SER A 152 -4.55 8.05 -1.40
CA SER A 152 -3.81 8.72 -0.33
C SER A 152 -4.13 8.09 1.04
N MET A 153 -5.40 7.78 1.28
CA MET A 153 -5.84 7.05 2.48
C MET A 153 -5.27 5.64 2.53
N ALA A 154 -5.27 4.92 1.41
CA ALA A 154 -4.68 3.58 1.34
C ALA A 154 -3.20 3.57 1.74
N LEU A 155 -2.42 4.54 1.23
CA LEU A 155 -1.00 4.65 1.58
C LEU A 155 -0.80 5.09 3.05
N ALA A 156 -1.60 6.04 3.54
CA ALA A 156 -1.55 6.48 4.94
C ALA A 156 -1.90 5.36 5.93
N ILE A 157 -2.87 4.51 5.59
CA ILE A 157 -3.21 3.31 6.37
C ILE A 157 -2.06 2.30 6.35
N ALA A 158 -1.39 2.13 5.21
CA ALA A 158 -0.34 1.14 5.05
C ALA A 158 0.97 1.49 5.77
N VAL A 159 1.32 2.79 5.82
CA VAL A 159 2.54 3.31 6.44
C VAL A 159 2.26 4.58 7.27
N PRO A 160 1.42 4.48 8.32
CA PRO A 160 0.97 5.64 9.10
C PRO A 160 2.13 6.37 9.78
N GLU A 161 3.21 5.66 10.11
CA GLU A 161 4.37 6.19 10.81
C GLU A 161 5.20 7.21 10.01
N VAL A 162 5.01 7.25 8.68
CA VAL A 162 5.67 8.22 7.79
C VAL A 162 4.70 9.19 7.12
N ALA A 163 3.40 9.09 7.42
CA ALA A 163 2.40 9.98 6.87
C ALA A 163 2.57 11.41 7.44
N PRO A 164 2.73 12.44 6.60
CA PRO A 164 2.93 13.80 7.08
C PRO A 164 1.62 14.40 7.61
N LYS A 165 1.75 15.40 8.51
CA LYS A 165 0.60 16.03 9.19
C LYS A 165 -0.53 16.50 8.26
N HIS A 166 -0.20 17.03 7.08
CA HIS A 166 -1.21 17.49 6.13
C HIS A 166 -2.12 16.35 5.63
N ILE A 167 -1.66 15.09 5.67
CA ILE A 167 -2.49 13.93 5.32
C ILE A 167 -3.50 13.62 6.43
N ALA A 168 -3.18 13.93 7.70
CA ALA A 168 -4.16 13.88 8.79
C ALA A 168 -5.27 14.93 8.59
N ASP A 169 -4.92 16.14 8.14
CA ASP A 169 -5.91 17.18 7.82
C ASP A 169 -6.84 16.73 6.68
N VAL A 170 -6.28 16.09 5.64
CA VAL A 170 -7.07 15.48 4.54
C VAL A 170 -7.97 14.37 5.06
N ALA A 171 -7.44 13.45 5.88
CA ALA A 171 -8.22 12.36 6.44
C ALA A 171 -9.38 12.90 7.30
N GLN A 172 -9.14 13.94 8.10
CA GLN A 172 -10.16 14.60 8.89
C GLN A 172 -11.25 15.25 8.01
N GLY A 173 -10.84 15.92 6.93
CA GLY A 173 -11.77 16.49 5.94
C GLY A 173 -12.66 15.44 5.29
N ILE A 174 -12.07 14.31 4.87
CA ILE A 174 -12.80 13.20 4.26
C ILE A 174 -13.76 12.54 5.26
N ALA A 175 -13.28 12.23 6.47
CA ALA A 175 -14.03 11.51 7.49
C ALA A 175 -15.26 12.27 7.98
N PHE A 176 -15.14 13.59 8.15
CA PHE A 176 -16.15 14.41 8.82
C PHE A 176 -16.81 15.47 7.94
N GLY A 177 -16.39 15.60 6.68
CA GLY A 177 -16.96 16.56 5.73
C GLY A 177 -18.38 16.23 5.28
N GLY A 178 -18.80 14.96 5.38
CA GLY A 178 -20.16 14.51 5.03
C GLY A 178 -20.47 14.49 3.52
N THR A 179 -19.48 14.78 2.67
CA THR A 179 -19.60 14.89 1.21
C THR A 179 -19.03 13.68 0.44
N HIS A 180 -18.30 12.80 1.13
CA HIS A 180 -17.61 11.67 0.51
C HIS A 180 -18.42 10.37 0.59
N PRO A 181 -18.17 9.40 -0.31
CA PRO A 181 -18.73 8.06 -0.18
C PRO A 181 -18.42 7.45 1.18
N ARG A 182 -19.37 6.73 1.77
CA ARG A 182 -19.24 6.15 3.11
C ARG A 182 -17.93 5.39 3.30
N LEU A 183 -17.58 4.47 2.40
CA LEU A 183 -16.36 3.67 2.53
C LEU A 183 -15.08 4.52 2.48
N LEU A 184 -15.09 5.64 1.76
CA LEU A 184 -13.96 6.56 1.76
C LEU A 184 -13.83 7.30 3.10
N ALA A 185 -14.96 7.72 3.69
CA ALA A 185 -14.99 8.30 5.03
C ALA A 185 -14.50 7.31 6.09
N GLU A 186 -14.91 6.05 6.02
CA GLU A 186 -14.47 4.98 6.93
C GLU A 186 -12.96 4.70 6.79
N ALA A 187 -12.44 4.65 5.57
CA ALA A 187 -11.00 4.51 5.32
C ALA A 187 -10.21 5.70 5.91
N ALA A 188 -10.76 6.91 5.82
CA ALA A 188 -10.14 8.10 6.40
C ALA A 188 -10.17 8.10 7.94
N CYS A 189 -11.25 7.61 8.56
CA CYS A 189 -11.30 7.37 10.01
C CYS A 189 -10.19 6.40 10.46
N VAL A 190 -10.01 5.30 9.73
CA VAL A 190 -8.93 4.33 10.01
C VAL A 190 -7.56 4.96 9.84
N ALA A 191 -7.33 5.70 8.75
CA ALA A 191 -6.07 6.42 8.53
C ALA A 191 -5.76 7.37 9.69
N LEU A 192 -6.74 8.18 10.09
CA LEU A 192 -6.59 9.17 11.16
C LEU A 192 -6.26 8.50 12.49
N HIS A 193 -7.00 7.45 12.88
CA HIS A 193 -6.74 6.70 14.11
C HIS A 193 -5.32 6.14 14.15
N LEU A 194 -4.85 5.52 13.06
CA LEU A 194 -3.50 4.95 12.96
C LEU A 194 -2.41 6.02 12.99
N MET A 195 -2.61 7.19 12.35
CA MET A 195 -1.63 8.29 12.33
C MET A 195 -1.52 9.02 13.67
N LEU A 196 -2.60 9.04 14.46
CA LEU A 196 -2.61 9.65 15.79
C LEU A 196 -1.98 8.75 16.86
N ASP A 197 -1.52 7.55 16.48
CA ASP A 197 -0.95 6.54 17.37
C ASP A 197 -1.87 6.23 18.56
N GLU A 198 -3.17 6.22 18.30
CA GLU A 198 -4.18 5.80 19.27
C GLU A 198 -4.09 4.28 19.46
N ASP A 199 -4.22 3.82 20.71
CA ASP A 199 -4.18 2.39 21.01
C ASP A 199 -5.29 1.66 20.23
N THR A 200 -4.89 0.81 19.28
CA THR A 200 -5.83 -0.03 18.51
C THR A 200 -6.10 -1.34 19.24
N ASP A 201 -7.32 -1.54 19.70
CA ASP A 201 -7.79 -2.76 20.35
C ASP A 201 -8.78 -3.57 19.49
N ASP A 202 -9.23 -4.72 20.03
CA ASP A 202 -10.17 -5.60 19.32
C ASP A 202 -11.58 -5.00 19.18
N GLU A 203 -11.98 -4.10 20.08
CA GLU A 203 -13.27 -3.42 20.02
C GLU A 203 -13.28 -2.46 18.83
N TRP A 204 -12.21 -1.68 18.65
CA TRP A 204 -12.04 -0.83 17.49
C TRP A 204 -11.95 -1.62 16.19
N ALA A 205 -11.22 -2.74 16.17
CA ALA A 205 -11.17 -3.60 15.00
C ALA A 205 -12.54 -4.18 14.61
N HIS A 206 -13.33 -4.60 15.60
CA HIS A 206 -14.70 -5.04 15.39
C HIS A 206 -15.58 -3.88 14.88
N ALA A 207 -15.53 -2.71 15.52
CA ALA A 207 -16.32 -1.54 15.12
C ALA A 207 -16.01 -1.09 13.69
N THR A 208 -14.74 -1.10 13.30
CA THR A 208 -14.30 -0.80 11.94
C THR A 208 -14.92 -1.78 10.93
N ALA A 209 -14.96 -3.08 11.25
CA ALA A 209 -15.52 -4.10 10.36
C ALA A 209 -17.02 -3.96 10.10
N GLN A 210 -17.78 -3.33 11.03
CA GLN A 210 -19.23 -3.14 10.91
C GLN A 210 -19.63 -2.19 9.76
N ALA A 211 -18.69 -1.45 9.18
CA ALA A 211 -18.98 -0.55 8.08
C ALA A 211 -19.41 -1.28 6.79
N ASP A 212 -19.02 -2.55 6.63
CA ASP A 212 -19.40 -3.41 5.51
C ASP A 212 -19.74 -4.85 5.97
N ALA A 213 -20.90 -5.35 5.54
CA ALA A 213 -21.41 -6.65 5.98
C ALA A 213 -20.51 -7.83 5.58
N LYS A 214 -19.85 -7.77 4.41
CA LYS A 214 -18.92 -8.84 3.98
C LYS A 214 -17.67 -8.84 4.84
N THR A 215 -17.15 -7.65 5.15
CA THR A 215 -15.99 -7.45 6.01
C THR A 215 -16.28 -7.92 7.44
N LEU A 216 -17.42 -7.54 8.02
CA LEU A 216 -17.85 -8.03 9.33
C LEU A 216 -17.94 -9.57 9.36
N HIS A 217 -18.55 -10.17 8.35
CA HIS A 217 -18.64 -11.63 8.25
C HIS A 217 -17.27 -12.30 8.17
N ALA A 218 -16.34 -11.75 7.39
CA ALA A 218 -14.96 -12.26 7.30
C ALA A 218 -14.22 -12.14 8.64
N TYR A 219 -14.40 -11.02 9.36
CA TYR A 219 -13.84 -10.80 10.69
C TYR A 219 -14.36 -11.84 11.70
N GLU A 220 -15.68 -12.01 11.79
CA GLU A 220 -16.33 -12.92 12.75
C GLU A 220 -16.09 -14.40 12.45
N SER A 221 -15.90 -14.75 11.17
CA SER A 221 -15.57 -16.13 10.75
C SER A 221 -14.10 -16.50 10.94
N GLY A 222 -13.28 -15.59 11.46
CA GLY A 222 -11.85 -15.85 11.70
C GLY A 222 -11.02 -15.91 10.42
N ALA A 223 -11.35 -15.09 9.41
CA ALA A 223 -10.56 -15.00 8.17
C ALA A 223 -9.14 -14.47 8.41
N HIS A 224 -8.88 -13.83 9.56
CA HIS A 224 -7.56 -13.33 9.93
C HIS A 224 -6.72 -14.39 10.65
N PRO A 225 -5.39 -14.38 10.46
CA PRO A 225 -4.49 -15.26 11.19
C PRO A 225 -4.65 -15.17 12.72
N PRO A 226 -4.52 -16.29 13.45
CA PRO A 226 -4.59 -16.29 14.91
C PRO A 226 -3.61 -15.30 15.54
N ASN A 227 -4.09 -14.59 16.57
CA ASN A 227 -3.35 -13.56 17.32
C ASN A 227 -2.82 -12.40 16.48
N GLN A 228 -3.34 -12.17 15.27
CA GLN A 228 -3.00 -10.97 14.51
C GLN A 228 -3.34 -9.72 15.32
N PRO A 229 -2.42 -8.73 15.43
CA PRO A 229 -2.68 -7.49 16.14
C PRO A 229 -3.89 -6.75 15.54
N PRO A 230 -4.75 -6.15 16.38
CA PRO A 230 -5.87 -5.35 15.90
C PRO A 230 -5.46 -4.24 14.93
N ALA A 231 -4.33 -3.57 15.19
CA ALA A 231 -3.73 -2.59 14.28
C ALA A 231 -3.54 -3.13 12.85
N VAL A 232 -3.01 -4.35 12.71
CA VAL A 232 -2.83 -4.97 11.38
C VAL A 232 -4.17 -5.30 10.74
N THR A 233 -5.15 -5.74 11.54
CA THR A 233 -6.50 -6.03 11.05
C THR A 233 -7.20 -4.78 10.53
N VAL A 234 -7.17 -3.67 11.28
CA VAL A 234 -7.77 -2.41 10.82
C VAL A 234 -7.04 -1.83 9.63
N GLN A 235 -5.72 -2.01 9.51
CA GLN A 235 -4.99 -1.64 8.31
C GLN A 235 -5.53 -2.34 7.06
N LEU A 236 -5.75 -3.66 7.14
CA LEU A 236 -6.28 -4.44 6.02
C LEU A 236 -7.72 -4.04 5.67
N ILE A 237 -8.56 -3.81 6.69
CA ILE A 237 -9.95 -3.36 6.49
C ILE A 237 -10.00 -1.96 5.89
N GLY A 238 -9.24 -1.00 6.44
CA GLY A 238 -9.18 0.37 5.93
C GLY A 238 -8.66 0.43 4.50
N TYR A 239 -7.62 -0.35 4.18
CA TYR A 239 -7.13 -0.50 2.79
C TYR A 239 -8.25 -1.02 1.87
N HIS A 240 -9.00 -2.03 2.31
CA HIS A 240 -10.12 -2.58 1.55
C HIS A 240 -11.19 -1.53 1.27
N TYR A 241 -11.57 -0.72 2.26
CA TYR A 241 -12.53 0.36 2.10
C TYR A 241 -12.05 1.45 1.14
N ALA A 242 -10.78 1.86 1.23
CA ALA A 242 -10.19 2.80 0.28
C ALA A 242 -10.24 2.24 -1.15
N HIS A 243 -9.86 0.98 -1.32
CA HIS A 243 -9.87 0.33 -2.64
C HIS A 243 -11.29 0.20 -3.21
N GLN A 244 -12.27 -0.21 -2.41
CA GLN A 244 -13.67 -0.29 -2.83
C GLN A 244 -14.26 1.08 -3.15
N ALA A 245 -13.90 2.12 -2.41
CA ALA A 245 -14.37 3.47 -2.73
C ALA A 245 -13.85 3.98 -4.10
N ALA A 246 -12.68 3.50 -4.53
CA ALA A 246 -12.09 3.88 -5.81
C ALA A 246 -12.58 3.02 -7.00
N TYR A 247 -12.81 1.73 -6.79
CA TYR A 247 -12.99 0.75 -7.87
C TYR A 247 -14.15 -0.24 -7.67
N GLY A 248 -14.92 -0.12 -6.59
CA GLY A 248 -16.02 -1.01 -6.22
C GLY A 248 -17.40 -0.56 -6.69
#